data_AF-A0A4Q3VPB8-F1
#
_entry.id   AF-A0A4Q3VPB8-F1
#
_cell.length_a   1.000
_cell.length_b   1.000
_cell.length_c   1.000
_cell.angle_alpha   90.00
_cell.angle_beta   90.00
_cell.angle_gamma   90.00
#
_symmetry.space_group_name_H-M   'P 1'
#
loop_
_entity.id
_entity.type
_entity.pdbx_description
1 polymer ?
#
loop_
_entity_poly.entity_id
_entity_poly.type
_entity_poly.pdbx_seq_one_letter_code
_entity_poly.pdbx_strand_id
1 'polypeptide(L)'
;MKKAGVIVLIALCCIAFKSVSDIIGYDPVPIPASAQRLGGDIEKGFEYLTTGDYVKGGIPYSFFIMGMGKEKTNFLKRSGKNEKLSHDYTAIESKGETLVAPNCMQCHAQVFEDSLIMGMGNTFINFAEDIKTEKNLRLS
;
A
#
# COMPACT_ATOMS: atom_id res chain seq x y z
N MET A 1 19.13 -41.94 31.95
CA MET A 1 18.62 -40.92 32.89
C MET A 1 18.67 -39.49 32.33
N LYS A 2 19.78 -39.02 31.74
CA LYS A 2 19.89 -37.64 31.21
C LYS A 2 18.91 -37.31 30.05
N LYS A 3 18.69 -38.23 29.11
CA LYS A 3 17.77 -38.04 27.97
C LYS A 3 16.29 -37.95 28.38
N ALA A 4 15.89 -38.72 29.40
CA ALA A 4 14.54 -38.67 29.94
C ALA A 4 14.24 -37.34 30.64
N GLY A 5 15.23 -36.78 31.37
CA GLY A 5 15.10 -35.46 31.99
C GLY A 5 14.92 -34.32 30.97
N VAL A 6 15.63 -34.37 29.83
CA VAL A 6 15.48 -33.38 28.75
C VAL A 6 14.09 -33.45 28.12
N ILE A 7 13.55 -34.66 27.89
CA ILE A 7 12.21 -34.84 27.33
C ILE A 7 11.13 -34.30 28.28
N VAL A 8 11.26 -34.54 29.59
CA VAL A 8 10.35 -34.02 30.60
C VAL A 8 10.40 -32.48 30.67
N LEU A 9 11.59 -31.89 30.58
CA LEU A 9 11.75 -30.44 30.55
C LEU A 9 11.09 -29.80 29.31
N ILE A 10 11.30 -30.37 28.12
CA ILE A 10 10.66 -29.91 26.88
C ILE A 10 9.14 -30.02 26.99
N ALA A 11 8.62 -31.14 27.49
CA ALA A 11 7.19 -31.33 27.69
C ALA A 11 6.61 -30.27 28.66
N LEU A 12 7.29 -29.99 29.76
CA LEU A 12 6.88 -28.95 30.72
C LEU A 12 6.89 -27.55 30.09
N CYS A 13 7.91 -27.22 29.29
CA CYS A 13 7.96 -25.95 28.55
C CYS A 13 6.81 -25.82 27.54
N CYS A 14 6.47 -26.89 26.81
CA CYS A 14 5.35 -26.88 25.87
C CYS A 14 3.99 -26.70 26.57
N ILE A 15 3.80 -27.33 27.74
CA ILE A 15 2.57 -27.18 28.53
C ILE A 15 2.46 -25.75 29.07
N ALA A 16 3.55 -25.21 29.64
CA ALA A 16 3.58 -23.85 30.15
C ALA A 16 3.33 -22.81 29.04
N PHE A 17 3.89 -23.01 27.84
CA PHE A 17 3.66 -22.13 26.70
C PHE A 17 2.20 -22.12 26.26
N LYS A 18 1.54 -23.29 26.17
CA LYS A 18 0.11 -23.37 25.88
C LYS A 18 -0.75 -22.66 26.93
N SER A 19 -0.47 -22.90 28.22
CA SER A 19 -1.21 -22.24 29.29
C SER A 19 -1.05 -20.73 29.26
N VAL A 20 0.15 -20.23 28.94
CA VAL A 20 0.40 -18.80 28.80
C VAL A 20 -0.29 -18.24 27.55
N SER A 21 -0.27 -18.92 26.40
CA SER A 21 -0.98 -18.44 25.20
C SER A 21 -2.49 -18.36 25.38
N ASP A 22 -3.07 -19.32 26.12
CA ASP A 22 -4.51 -19.33 26.43
C ASP A 22 -4.89 -18.19 27.41
N ILE A 23 -3.98 -17.82 28.34
CA ILE A 23 -4.17 -16.69 29.26
C ILE A 23 -4.05 -15.34 28.55
N ILE A 24 -3.21 -15.23 27.51
CA ILE A 24 -3.06 -14.02 26.69
C ILE A 24 -4.09 -14.02 25.54
N GLY A 25 -5.15 -14.84 25.63
CA GLY A 25 -6.20 -15.02 24.64
C GLY A 25 -6.82 -13.69 24.20
N TYR A 26 -6.30 -13.14 23.11
CA TYR A 26 -6.94 -12.06 22.38
C TYR A 26 -7.92 -12.73 21.43
N ASP A 27 -9.14 -12.95 21.90
CA ASP A 27 -10.22 -13.35 21.00
C ASP A 27 -10.46 -12.19 20.02
N PRO A 28 -10.31 -12.40 18.70
CA PRO A 28 -10.58 -11.35 17.73
C PRO A 28 -12.06 -10.95 17.85
N VAL A 29 -12.30 -9.71 18.20
CA VAL A 29 -13.66 -9.16 18.26
C VAL A 29 -14.15 -9.01 16.81
N PRO A 30 -15.27 -9.65 16.43
CA PRO A 30 -15.84 -9.47 15.09
C PRO A 30 -16.20 -7.99 14.88
N ILE A 31 -15.58 -7.36 13.89
CA ILE A 31 -15.98 -6.03 13.46
C ILE A 31 -17.21 -6.20 12.57
N PRO A 32 -18.39 -5.69 12.94
CA PRO A 32 -19.55 -5.77 12.06
C PRO A 32 -19.25 -5.01 10.77
N ALA A 33 -19.78 -5.52 9.64
CA ALA A 33 -19.63 -4.83 8.37
C ALA A 33 -20.16 -3.40 8.48
N SER A 34 -19.34 -2.42 8.10
CA SER A 34 -19.79 -1.03 8.03
C SER A 34 -20.85 -0.91 6.94
N ALA A 35 -21.99 -0.28 7.25
CA ALA A 35 -22.98 0.05 6.24
C ALA A 35 -22.32 0.98 5.19
N GLN A 36 -22.19 0.50 3.96
CA GLN A 36 -21.64 1.31 2.88
C GLN A 36 -22.64 2.40 2.51
N ARG A 37 -22.16 3.63 2.25
CA ARG A 37 -23.05 4.71 1.79
C ARG A 37 -23.64 4.32 0.44
N LEU A 38 -24.97 4.33 0.36
CA LEU A 38 -25.71 4.03 -0.87
C LEU A 38 -26.06 5.33 -1.61
N GLY A 39 -26.22 5.25 -2.94
CA GLY A 39 -26.66 6.38 -3.78
C GLY A 39 -25.55 7.31 -4.27
N GLY A 40 -24.27 6.92 -4.11
CA GLY A 40 -23.15 7.61 -4.74
C GLY A 40 -23.01 7.29 -6.23
N ASP A 41 -22.31 8.15 -6.94
CA ASP A 41 -21.93 7.98 -8.35
C ASP A 41 -20.57 7.25 -8.39
N ILE A 42 -20.57 6.06 -8.99
CA ILE A 42 -19.41 5.16 -8.99
C ILE A 42 -18.31 5.74 -9.89
N GLU A 43 -18.66 6.29 -11.04
CA GLU A 43 -17.70 6.88 -11.96
C GLU A 43 -16.99 8.08 -11.31
N LYS A 44 -17.73 8.97 -10.65
CA LYS A 44 -17.13 10.11 -9.92
C LYS A 44 -16.29 9.67 -8.73
N GLY A 45 -16.69 8.61 -8.04
CA GLY A 45 -15.90 8.02 -6.97
C GLY A 45 -14.55 7.53 -7.46
N PHE A 46 -14.54 6.81 -8.59
CA PHE A 46 -13.32 6.32 -9.22
C PHE A 46 -12.45 7.46 -9.77
N GLU A 47 -13.06 8.47 -10.38
CA GLU A 47 -12.36 9.67 -10.81
C GLU A 47 -11.67 10.34 -9.61
N TYR A 48 -12.39 10.61 -8.52
CA TYR A 48 -11.81 11.23 -7.34
C TYR A 48 -10.70 10.37 -6.70
N LEU A 49 -10.82 9.05 -6.72
CA LEU A 49 -9.76 8.15 -6.24
C LEU A 49 -8.46 8.29 -7.06
N THR A 50 -8.57 8.48 -8.37
CA THR A 50 -7.46 8.41 -9.33
C THR A 50 -6.89 9.77 -9.76
N THR A 51 -7.66 10.85 -9.57
CA THR A 51 -7.30 12.21 -9.97
C THR A 51 -7.56 13.26 -8.89
N GLY A 52 -8.24 12.89 -7.80
CA GLY A 52 -8.65 13.82 -6.74
C GLY A 52 -7.52 14.24 -5.81
N ASP A 53 -7.83 15.25 -5.00
CA ASP A 53 -6.88 16.02 -4.20
C ASP A 53 -6.95 15.72 -2.69
N TYR A 54 -7.26 14.47 -2.33
CA TYR A 54 -7.39 14.04 -0.94
C TYR A 54 -6.06 14.05 -0.17
N VAL A 55 -4.92 13.96 -0.87
CA VAL A 55 -3.59 14.25 -0.31
C VAL A 55 -3.17 15.63 -0.77
N LYS A 56 -3.06 16.59 0.18
CA LYS A 56 -2.79 18.02 -0.12
C LYS A 56 -1.31 18.41 -0.14
N GLY A 57 -0.41 17.48 0.18
CA GLY A 57 1.04 17.70 0.19
C GLY A 57 1.73 16.99 -0.96
N GLY A 58 2.72 17.63 -1.57
CA GLY A 58 3.43 17.07 -2.72
C GLY A 58 4.62 17.91 -3.17
N ILE A 59 5.27 17.45 -4.23
CA ILE A 59 6.43 18.10 -4.86
C ILE A 59 5.93 18.96 -6.03
N PRO A 60 6.43 20.19 -6.25
CA PRO A 60 6.02 20.97 -7.41
C PRO A 60 6.21 20.22 -8.73
N TYR A 61 5.21 20.29 -9.62
CA TYR A 61 5.12 19.45 -10.81
C TYR A 61 6.38 19.49 -11.69
N SER A 62 6.95 20.69 -11.89
CA SER A 62 8.18 20.87 -12.67
C SER A 62 9.37 20.12 -12.08
N PHE A 63 9.56 20.18 -10.76
CA PHE A 63 10.64 19.46 -10.07
C PHE A 63 10.41 17.96 -10.07
N PHE A 64 9.16 17.52 -9.88
CA PHE A 64 8.84 16.09 -9.95
C PHE A 64 9.17 15.50 -11.32
N ILE A 65 8.72 16.14 -12.40
CA ILE A 65 9.00 15.68 -13.77
C ILE A 65 10.50 15.77 -14.10
N MET A 66 11.22 16.76 -13.57
CA MET A 66 12.67 16.86 -13.74
C MET A 66 13.42 15.69 -13.08
N GLY A 67 13.00 15.27 -11.88
CA GLY A 67 13.66 14.20 -11.13
C GLY A 67 13.21 12.78 -11.54
N MET A 68 11.91 12.57 -11.73
CA MET A 68 11.30 11.25 -11.98
C MET A 68 11.04 11.00 -13.47
N GLY A 69 11.01 12.04 -14.30
CA GLY A 69 10.59 11.95 -15.69
C GLY A 69 9.07 11.94 -15.86
N LYS A 70 8.63 11.79 -17.12
CA LYS A 70 7.22 11.58 -17.47
C LYS A 70 6.97 10.09 -17.61
N GLU A 71 5.83 9.63 -17.09
CA GLU A 71 5.37 8.28 -17.29
C GLU A 71 5.06 8.03 -18.78
N LYS A 72 5.43 6.86 -19.29
CA LYS A 72 5.20 6.50 -20.70
C LYS A 72 3.83 5.86 -20.90
N THR A 73 3.35 5.15 -19.88
CA THR A 73 2.12 4.37 -19.97
C THR A 73 1.04 4.95 -19.07
N ASN A 74 -0.05 5.39 -19.68
CA ASN A 74 -1.20 5.94 -18.97
C ASN A 74 -2.25 4.86 -18.68
N PHE A 75 -1.95 3.99 -17.72
CA PHE A 75 -2.82 2.86 -17.35
C PHE A 75 -4.25 3.28 -16.95
N LEU A 76 -4.36 4.41 -16.25
CA LEU A 76 -5.63 4.96 -15.77
C LEU A 76 -6.37 5.81 -16.81
N LYS A 77 -5.81 5.97 -18.02
CA LYS A 77 -6.36 6.80 -19.11
C LYS A 77 -6.71 8.23 -18.65
N ARG A 78 -5.88 8.79 -17.77
CA ARG A 78 -6.06 10.14 -17.20
C ARG A 78 -5.74 11.21 -18.23
N SER A 79 -6.32 12.40 -18.08
CA SER A 79 -6.08 13.54 -18.95
C SER A 79 -5.24 14.63 -18.26
N GLY A 80 -4.79 15.62 -19.04
CA GLY A 80 -4.11 16.81 -18.53
C GLY A 80 -2.77 16.47 -17.86
N LYS A 81 -2.48 17.12 -16.72
CA LYS A 81 -1.20 16.89 -16.02
C LYS A 81 -1.04 15.47 -15.48
N ASN A 82 -2.14 14.79 -15.18
CA ASN A 82 -2.17 13.41 -14.68
C ASN A 82 -1.85 12.36 -15.76
N GLU A 83 -1.96 12.71 -17.05
CA GLU A 83 -1.65 11.79 -18.16
C GLU A 83 -0.16 11.36 -18.18
N LYS A 84 0.71 12.20 -17.60
CA LYS A 84 2.18 12.08 -17.60
C LYS A 84 2.73 11.54 -16.28
N LEU A 85 1.87 11.15 -15.35
CA LEU A 85 2.26 10.65 -14.04
C LEU A 85 1.89 9.16 -13.93
N SER A 86 2.72 8.39 -13.20
CA SER A 86 2.36 7.02 -12.80
C SER A 86 1.07 7.02 -11.98
N HIS A 87 0.40 5.88 -11.96
CA HIS A 87 -0.77 5.61 -11.13
C HIS A 87 -0.54 5.93 -9.65
N ASP A 88 0.69 5.83 -9.16
CA ASP A 88 1.10 6.11 -7.77
C ASP A 88 0.93 7.57 -7.34
N TYR A 89 0.81 8.49 -8.31
CA TYR A 89 0.82 9.92 -8.06
C TYR A 89 -0.34 10.65 -8.73
N THR A 90 -0.74 11.76 -8.13
CA THR A 90 -1.76 12.65 -8.65
C THR A 90 -1.26 14.09 -8.68
N ALA A 91 -1.46 14.78 -9.80
CA ALA A 91 -1.32 16.22 -9.92
C ALA A 91 -2.52 16.89 -9.27
N ILE A 92 -2.25 17.73 -8.28
CA ILE A 92 -3.26 18.46 -7.50
C ILE A 92 -2.95 19.96 -7.52
N GLU A 93 -3.97 20.79 -7.37
CA GLU A 93 -3.79 22.23 -7.20
C GLU A 93 -3.81 22.57 -5.70
N SER A 94 -2.78 23.29 -5.25
CA SER A 94 -2.68 23.75 -3.86
C SER A 94 -2.07 25.14 -3.82
N LYS A 95 -2.81 26.11 -3.25
CA LYS A 95 -2.37 27.50 -3.09
C LYS A 95 -1.86 28.17 -4.40
N GLY A 96 -2.45 27.81 -5.53
CA GLY A 96 -2.09 28.37 -6.85
C GLY A 96 -0.91 27.69 -7.54
N GLU A 97 -0.39 26.60 -6.98
CA GLU A 97 0.65 25.79 -7.60
C GLU A 97 0.22 24.32 -7.76
N THR A 98 0.61 23.72 -8.88
CA THR A 98 0.39 22.30 -9.11
C THR A 98 1.47 21.48 -8.40
N LEU A 99 1.04 20.63 -7.48
CA LEU A 99 1.90 19.67 -6.80
C LEU A 99 1.62 18.26 -7.31
N VAL A 100 2.60 17.38 -7.20
CA VAL A 100 2.49 15.94 -7.42
C VAL A 100 2.50 15.28 -6.05
N ALA A 101 1.34 14.74 -5.66
CA ALA A 101 1.13 14.07 -4.39
C ALA A 101 1.11 12.54 -4.58
N PRO A 102 1.69 11.76 -3.65
CA PRO A 102 1.48 10.32 -3.62
C PRO A 102 0.01 10.02 -3.29
N ASN A 103 -0.47 8.88 -3.76
CA ASN A 103 -1.87 8.48 -3.60
C ASN A 103 -1.99 7.01 -3.16
N CYS A 104 -3.22 6.53 -2.96
CA CYS A 104 -3.47 5.20 -2.43
C CYS A 104 -2.89 4.07 -3.30
N MET A 105 -2.83 4.28 -4.62
CA MET A 105 -2.40 3.27 -5.58
C MET A 105 -0.90 2.98 -5.49
N GLN A 106 -0.11 3.84 -4.82
CA GLN A 106 1.28 3.54 -4.51
C GLN A 106 1.42 2.22 -3.75
N CYS A 107 0.50 1.92 -2.83
CA CYS A 107 0.50 0.69 -2.05
C CYS A 107 -0.61 -0.30 -2.47
N HIS A 108 -1.72 0.20 -3.01
CA HIS A 108 -2.93 -0.58 -3.33
C HIS A 108 -3.18 -0.72 -4.83
N ALA A 109 -2.15 -0.64 -5.65
CA ALA A 109 -2.21 -1.13 -7.01
C ALA A 109 -0.83 -1.66 -7.43
N GLN A 110 -0.82 -2.53 -8.43
CA GLN A 110 0.42 -3.03 -9.01
C GLN A 110 0.23 -3.26 -10.51
N VAL A 111 1.27 -2.97 -11.29
CA VAL A 111 1.35 -3.43 -12.68
C VAL A 111 1.80 -4.88 -12.70
N PHE A 112 0.99 -5.74 -13.29
CA PHE A 112 1.26 -7.16 -13.48
C PHE A 112 0.86 -7.54 -14.90
N GLU A 113 1.75 -8.22 -15.64
CA GLU A 113 1.53 -8.60 -17.04
C GLU A 113 1.03 -7.42 -17.91
N ASP A 114 1.77 -6.30 -17.89
CA ASP A 114 1.48 -5.07 -18.64
C ASP A 114 0.11 -4.43 -18.35
N SER A 115 -0.53 -4.81 -17.24
CA SER A 115 -1.84 -4.30 -16.81
C SER A 115 -1.80 -3.78 -15.38
N LEU A 116 -2.40 -2.62 -15.15
CA LEU A 116 -2.58 -2.10 -13.79
C LEU A 116 -3.74 -2.83 -13.10
N ILE A 117 -3.43 -3.54 -12.02
CA ILE A 117 -4.42 -4.23 -11.18
C ILE A 117 -4.73 -3.38 -9.95
N MET A 118 -5.92 -2.78 -9.95
CA MET A 118 -6.41 -1.97 -8.83
C MET A 118 -6.76 -2.84 -7.62
N GLY A 119 -6.36 -2.41 -6.42
CA GLY A 119 -6.59 -3.14 -5.16
C GLY A 119 -5.54 -4.22 -4.87
N MET A 120 -4.67 -4.56 -5.82
CA MET A 120 -3.54 -5.45 -5.58
C MET A 120 -2.48 -4.72 -4.75
N GLY A 121 -2.01 -5.35 -3.68
CA GLY A 121 -0.91 -4.80 -2.88
C GLY A 121 0.38 -4.67 -3.70
N ASN A 122 1.03 -3.52 -3.63
CA ASN A 122 2.29 -3.28 -4.34
C ASN A 122 3.45 -3.97 -3.63
N THR A 123 3.92 -5.07 -4.21
CA THR A 123 5.03 -5.89 -3.67
C THR A 123 6.42 -5.33 -4.02
N PHE A 124 6.50 -4.30 -4.88
CA PHE A 124 7.77 -3.68 -5.26
C PHE A 124 8.28 -2.66 -4.24
N ILE A 125 7.45 -2.27 -3.26
CA ILE A 125 7.83 -1.32 -2.21
C ILE A 125 8.29 -2.10 -0.97
N ASN A 126 9.53 -1.84 -0.54
CA ASN A 126 10.10 -2.44 0.65
C ASN A 126 9.83 -1.55 1.88
N PHE A 127 9.12 -2.08 2.88
CA PHE A 127 8.90 -1.44 4.18
C PHE A 127 9.53 -2.21 5.35
N ALA A 128 10.22 -3.33 5.07
CA ALA A 128 10.81 -4.18 6.10
C ALA A 128 12.14 -3.65 6.63
N GLU A 129 12.75 -2.70 5.93
CA GLU A 129 14.02 -2.08 6.30
C GLU A 129 13.80 -0.60 6.64
N ASP A 130 14.48 -0.13 7.69
CA ASP A 130 14.62 1.30 8.01
C ASP A 130 15.40 2.01 6.88
N ILE A 131 14.67 2.31 5.80
CA ILE A 131 15.01 3.17 4.66
C ILE A 131 16.45 3.02 4.14
N LYS A 132 16.61 2.23 3.07
CA LYS A 132 17.36 2.63 1.85
C LYS A 132 17.04 1.66 0.70
N THR A 133 16.13 2.12 -0.15
CA THR A 133 16.04 1.85 -1.59
C THR A 133 16.83 0.65 -2.13
N GLU A 134 16.22 -0.53 -2.14
CA GLU A 134 16.61 -1.60 -3.06
C GLU A 134 15.33 -2.07 -3.75
N LYS A 135 15.30 -1.92 -5.09
CA LYS A 135 14.25 -2.50 -5.93
C LYS A 135 14.28 -4.01 -5.72
N ASN A 136 13.26 -4.55 -5.08
CA ASN A 136 13.20 -5.96 -4.67
C ASN A 136 13.07 -6.98 -5.82
N LEU A 137 13.36 -6.62 -7.07
CA LEU A 137 13.60 -7.59 -8.13
C LEU A 137 14.92 -7.28 -8.85
N ARG A 138 16.00 -7.89 -8.35
CA ARG A 138 17.05 -8.40 -9.25
C ARG A 138 16.56 -9.72 -9.82
N LEU A 139 15.81 -9.66 -10.92
CA LEU A 139 15.70 -10.77 -11.86
C LEU A 139 15.91 -10.19 -13.26
N SER A 140 17.20 -10.10 -13.60
CA SER A 140 17.71 -10.05 -14.97
C SER A 140 18.66 -11.23 -15.12
#